data_AF-A0A2M8CVJ7-F1
#
_entry.id   AF-A0A2M8CVJ7-F1
#
_cell.length_a   1.000
_cell.length_b   1.000
_cell.length_c   1.000
_cell.angle_alpha   90.00
_cell.angle_beta   90.00
_cell.angle_gamma   90.00
#
_symmetry.space_group_name_H-M   'P 1'
#
loop_
_entity.id
_entity.type
_entity.pdbx_description
1 polymer ?
#
loop_
_entity_poly.entity_id
_entity_poly.type
_entity_poly.pdbx_seq_one_letter_code
_entity_poly.pdbx_strand_id
1 'polypeptide(L)'
;MKKIRKLMALSLALGLLSFPSLSQAEPKPWIWSWWESHWDGLDFIPYLENGKHPHHSQWDNSSWQPQQWEAQRKDSLDVIKGFYTADIIRSQYIEDETSILEIGPGFYMLGGQDKNRIVRMVDYVYGITTSKENGMFMLHDWETGDAVGSYTRYGLQMQ
;
A
#
# COMPACT_ATOMS: atom_id res chain seq x y z
N MET A 1 -67.50 -58.40 -16.02
CA MET A 1 -67.49 -56.95 -15.70
C MET A 1 -66.14 -56.60 -15.08
N LYS A 2 -65.36 -55.72 -15.73
CA LYS A 2 -64.07 -55.22 -15.23
C LYS A 2 -64.27 -53.96 -14.40
N LYS A 3 -63.49 -53.77 -13.33
CA LYS A 3 -62.95 -52.46 -12.92
C LYS A 3 -61.73 -52.68 -12.03
N ILE A 4 -60.56 -52.54 -12.64
CA ILE A 4 -59.26 -52.40 -11.98
C ILE A 4 -59.14 -50.93 -11.57
N ARG A 5 -58.79 -50.66 -10.31
CA ARG A 5 -58.31 -49.34 -9.88
C ARG A 5 -56.97 -49.54 -9.16
N LYS A 6 -55.91 -49.03 -9.80
CA LYS A 6 -54.58 -48.79 -9.23
C LYS A 6 -54.66 -47.59 -8.29
N LEU A 7 -53.86 -47.58 -7.22
CA LEU A 7 -53.36 -46.40 -6.48
C LEU A 7 -52.32 -46.97 -5.48
N MET A 8 -51.05 -47.07 -5.81
CA MET A 8 -50.01 -46.02 -5.94
C MET A 8 -49.63 -45.42 -4.57
N ALA A 9 -48.42 -45.78 -4.13
CA ALA A 9 -47.76 -45.38 -2.89
C ALA A 9 -47.38 -43.90 -2.90
N LEU A 10 -47.42 -43.26 -1.72
CA LEU A 10 -46.92 -41.91 -1.53
C LEU A 10 -45.89 -41.90 -0.40
N SER A 11 -44.61 -41.84 -0.79
CA SER A 11 -43.47 -41.62 0.11
C SER A 11 -43.36 -40.13 0.43
N LEU A 12 -43.37 -39.78 1.72
CA LEU A 12 -43.17 -38.41 2.19
C LEU A 12 -41.69 -38.19 2.50
N ALA A 13 -40.94 -37.61 1.56
CA ALA A 13 -39.58 -37.13 1.78
C ALA A 13 -39.62 -35.63 2.11
N LEU A 14 -39.33 -35.29 3.36
CA LEU A 14 -39.29 -33.92 3.88
C LEU A 14 -37.93 -33.31 3.50
N GLY A 15 -37.88 -32.57 2.39
CA GLY A 15 -36.70 -31.81 1.98
C GLY A 15 -36.58 -30.49 2.73
N LEU A 16 -35.51 -30.34 3.52
CA LEU A 16 -35.05 -29.06 4.06
C LEU A 16 -34.63 -28.16 2.88
N LEU A 17 -35.48 -27.20 2.52
CA LEU A 17 -35.15 -26.13 1.59
C LEU A 17 -34.30 -25.10 2.33
N SER A 18 -32.98 -25.23 2.21
CA SER A 18 -32.05 -24.14 2.49
C SER A 18 -32.26 -23.07 1.42
N PHE A 19 -32.95 -21.98 1.76
CA PHE A 19 -33.00 -20.80 0.91
C PHE A 19 -31.58 -20.21 0.83
N PRO A 20 -30.99 -20.04 -0.37
CA PRO A 20 -29.80 -19.22 -0.48
C PRO A 20 -30.22 -17.79 -0.17
N SER A 21 -29.67 -17.22 0.91
CA SER A 21 -29.66 -15.78 1.09
C SER A 21 -29.05 -15.20 -0.17
N LEU A 22 -29.85 -14.48 -0.97
CA LEU A 22 -29.31 -13.66 -2.04
C LEU A 22 -28.41 -12.63 -1.34
N SER A 23 -27.10 -12.81 -1.41
CA SER A 23 -26.16 -11.74 -1.12
C SER A 23 -26.41 -10.68 -2.18
N GLN A 24 -27.27 -9.72 -1.83
CA GLN A 24 -27.50 -8.55 -2.64
C GLN A 24 -26.22 -7.73 -2.53
N ALA A 25 -25.40 -7.78 -3.58
CA ALA A 25 -24.28 -6.87 -3.70
C ALA A 25 -24.82 -5.45 -3.52
N GLU A 26 -24.32 -4.75 -2.51
CA GLU A 26 -24.61 -3.34 -2.35
C GLU A 26 -24.27 -2.63 -3.66
N PRO A 27 -25.11 -1.67 -4.10
CA PRO A 27 -24.91 -1.01 -5.38
C PRO A 27 -23.51 -0.40 -5.42
N LYS A 28 -22.64 -0.97 -6.26
CA LYS A 28 -21.29 -0.43 -6.46
C LYS A 28 -21.45 1.01 -6.94
N PRO A 29 -20.93 2.00 -6.19
CA PRO A 29 -21.19 3.38 -6.53
C PRO A 29 -20.56 3.70 -7.89
N TRP A 30 -21.31 4.45 -8.70
CA TRP A 30 -20.84 4.92 -9.99
C TRP A 30 -19.64 5.85 -9.79
N ILE A 31 -18.53 5.53 -10.46
CA ILE A 31 -17.19 6.18 -10.43
C ILE A 31 -17.19 7.71 -10.68
N TRP A 32 -18.34 8.32 -10.98
CA TRP A 32 -18.49 9.74 -11.31
C TRP A 32 -19.15 10.59 -10.23
N SER A 33 -19.31 10.04 -9.03
CA SER A 33 -19.98 10.65 -7.88
C SER A 33 -18.99 11.38 -6.96
N TRP A 34 -18.64 12.63 -7.30
CA TRP A 34 -17.61 13.42 -6.59
C TRP A 34 -18.22 14.38 -5.55
N TRP A 35 -18.87 13.89 -4.49
CA TRP A 35 -19.28 14.72 -3.35
C TRP A 35 -18.51 14.34 -2.08
N GLU A 36 -18.31 15.27 -1.14
CA GLU A 36 -17.42 15.09 0.02
C GLU A 36 -17.72 13.84 0.85
N SER A 37 -18.99 13.50 1.07
CA SER A 37 -19.39 12.31 1.82
C SER A 37 -19.34 10.99 1.03
N HIS A 38 -18.85 11.01 -0.23
CA HIS A 38 -18.69 9.80 -1.05
C HIS A 38 -17.61 8.85 -0.49
N TRP A 39 -16.65 9.42 0.24
CA TRP A 39 -15.51 8.70 0.79
C TRP A 39 -15.74 8.22 2.24
N ASP A 40 -16.85 8.63 2.87
CA ASP A 40 -17.21 8.18 4.22
C ASP A 40 -17.60 6.69 4.18
N GLY A 41 -16.84 5.86 4.90
CA GLY A 41 -17.08 4.42 5.03
C GLY A 41 -16.52 3.55 3.91
N LEU A 42 -15.67 4.10 3.02
CA LEU A 42 -14.87 3.30 2.11
C LEU A 42 -13.55 2.90 2.80
N ASP A 43 -13.23 1.60 2.84
CA ASP A 43 -11.89 1.07 3.20
C ASP A 43 -10.81 1.44 2.14
N PHE A 44 -11.18 2.26 1.16
CA PHE A 44 -10.31 2.73 0.11
C PHE A 44 -9.76 4.10 0.49
N ILE A 45 -8.55 4.11 1.05
CA ILE A 45 -7.70 5.28 1.07
C ILE A 45 -7.00 5.31 -0.29
N PRO A 46 -7.38 6.19 -1.25
CA PRO A 46 -6.63 6.31 -2.49
C PRO A 46 -5.20 6.72 -2.16
N TYR A 47 -4.27 5.76 -2.18
CA TYR A 47 -2.86 6.08 -2.22
C TYR A 47 -2.66 7.00 -3.42
N LEU A 48 -2.14 8.20 -3.14
CA LEU A 48 -2.02 9.38 -4.01
C LEU A 48 -1.21 9.20 -5.29
N GLU A 49 -0.92 7.97 -5.73
CA GLU A 49 -0.47 7.72 -7.09
C GLU A 49 -1.64 7.88 -8.06
N ASN A 50 -1.93 9.14 -8.37
CA ASN A 50 -2.80 9.46 -9.49
C ASN A 50 -2.15 8.91 -10.76
N GLY A 51 -2.63 7.76 -11.26
CA GLY A 51 -2.20 7.19 -12.54
C GLY A 51 -2.45 8.12 -13.76
N LYS A 52 -3.07 9.28 -13.55
CA LYS A 52 -3.22 10.36 -14.54
C LYS A 52 -2.18 11.46 -14.42
N HIS A 53 -1.29 11.45 -13.43
CA HIS A 53 -0.13 12.33 -13.42
C HIS A 53 0.93 11.69 -14.31
N PRO A 54 1.20 12.24 -15.50
CA PRO A 54 2.19 11.68 -16.39
C PRO A 54 3.54 11.74 -15.68
N HIS A 55 4.04 10.58 -15.28
CA HIS A 55 5.43 10.42 -14.93
C HIS A 55 6.27 10.80 -16.14
N HIS A 56 7.30 11.60 -15.92
CA HIS A 56 8.26 11.94 -16.96
C HIS A 56 9.07 10.67 -17.29
N SER A 57 8.65 9.92 -18.31
CA SER A 57 9.30 8.68 -18.77
C SER A 57 10.77 8.84 -19.18
N GLN A 58 11.24 10.09 -19.30
CA GLN A 58 12.66 10.43 -19.45
C GLN A 58 13.52 9.96 -18.27
N TRP A 59 12.93 9.70 -17.10
CA TRP A 59 13.65 9.29 -15.90
C TRP A 59 13.61 7.78 -15.62
N ASP A 60 12.86 7.00 -16.41
CA ASP A 60 12.72 5.54 -16.26
C ASP A 60 14.04 4.79 -16.53
N ASN A 61 14.92 5.37 -17.33
CA ASN A 61 16.25 4.81 -17.64
C ASN A 61 17.39 5.50 -16.85
N SER A 62 17.05 6.33 -15.86
CA SER A 62 18.04 7.07 -15.07
C SER A 62 18.76 6.13 -14.10
N SER A 63 20.07 5.99 -14.27
CA SER A 63 20.96 5.19 -13.41
C SER A 63 21.25 5.85 -12.06
N TRP A 64 20.31 6.64 -11.53
CA TRP A 64 20.50 7.49 -10.36
C TRP A 64 21.12 6.74 -9.18
N GLN A 65 22.06 7.39 -8.51
CA GLN A 65 22.73 6.89 -7.31
C GLN A 65 22.70 7.93 -6.18
N PRO A 66 22.65 7.52 -4.90
CA PRO A 66 22.67 8.40 -3.73
C PRO A 66 23.74 9.50 -3.77
N GLN A 67 24.94 9.17 -4.26
CA GLN A 67 26.07 10.09 -4.38
C GLN A 67 25.77 11.31 -5.25
N GLN A 68 24.82 11.21 -6.19
CA GLN A 68 24.43 12.34 -7.03
C GLN A 68 23.67 13.41 -6.24
N TRP A 69 22.84 13.02 -5.26
CA TRP A 69 22.18 13.98 -4.37
C TRP A 69 23.15 14.55 -3.33
N GLU A 70 24.02 13.70 -2.77
CA GLU A 70 25.07 14.15 -1.86
C GLU A 70 25.97 15.19 -2.53
N ALA A 71 26.41 14.97 -3.77
CA ALA A 71 27.24 15.92 -4.53
C ALA A 71 26.56 17.27 -4.83
N GLN A 72 25.23 17.34 -4.76
CA GLN A 72 24.45 18.57 -4.96
C GLN A 72 24.21 19.33 -3.65
N ARG A 73 24.53 18.72 -2.51
CA ARG A 73 24.34 19.29 -1.17
C ARG A 73 25.69 19.38 -0.45
N LYS A 74 25.65 19.80 0.80
CA LYS A 74 26.86 19.88 1.62
C LYS A 74 27.43 18.49 1.92
N ASP A 75 26.54 17.56 2.29
CA ASP A 75 26.83 16.17 2.62
C ASP A 75 25.53 15.33 2.57
N SER A 76 25.66 14.02 2.74
CA SER A 76 24.52 13.10 2.72
C SER A 76 23.52 13.32 3.87
N LEU A 77 23.97 13.82 5.02
CA LEU A 77 23.07 14.16 6.13
C LEU A 77 22.25 15.44 5.85
N ASP A 78 22.79 16.38 5.09
CA ASP A 78 22.07 17.57 4.63
C ASP A 78 20.90 17.20 3.70
N VAL A 79 21.08 16.18 2.86
CA VAL A 79 19.99 15.61 2.04
C VAL A 79 18.88 15.04 2.96
N ILE A 80 19.25 14.23 3.96
CA ILE A 80 18.29 13.65 4.91
C ILE A 80 17.55 14.73 5.70
N LYS A 81 18.24 15.77 6.16
CA LYS A 81 17.59 16.94 6.81
C LYS A 81 16.59 17.63 5.91
N GLY A 82 16.86 17.67 4.61
CA GLY A 82 15.92 18.16 3.61
C GLY A 82 14.62 17.35 3.59
N PHE A 83 14.70 16.02 3.70
CA PHE A 83 13.51 15.16 3.78
C PHE A 83 12.70 15.38 5.05
N TYR A 84 13.36 15.59 6.19
CA TYR A 84 12.68 15.98 7.44
C TYR A 84 11.99 17.33 7.30
N THR A 85 12.67 18.33 6.70
CA THR A 85 12.12 19.67 6.49
C THR A 85 10.94 19.68 5.52
N ALA A 86 10.97 18.80 4.51
CA ALA A 86 9.93 18.65 3.51
C ALA A 86 8.78 17.74 3.94
N ASP A 87 8.77 17.29 5.20
CA ASP A 87 7.73 16.41 5.74
C ASP A 87 7.58 15.07 4.99
N ILE A 88 8.69 14.58 4.45
CA ILE A 88 8.80 13.29 3.78
C ILE A 88 9.14 12.21 4.80
N ILE A 89 10.06 12.52 5.72
CA ILE A 89 10.44 11.65 6.85
C ILE A 89 10.08 12.41 8.13
N ARG A 90 9.38 11.75 9.05
CA ARG A 90 8.98 12.34 10.35
C ARG A 90 9.91 11.91 11.46
N SER A 91 10.23 10.62 11.51
CA SER A 91 11.11 10.06 12.52
C SER A 91 11.77 8.75 12.04
N GLN A 92 12.78 8.31 12.79
CA GLN A 92 13.44 7.03 12.61
C GLN A 92 13.76 6.44 13.98
N TYR A 93 13.46 5.16 14.17
CA TYR A 93 13.68 4.48 15.44
C TYR A 93 13.83 2.97 15.25
N ILE A 94 14.17 2.26 16.32
CA ILE A 94 14.24 0.81 16.36
C ILE A 94 13.18 0.34 17.35
N GLU A 95 12.32 -0.57 16.90
CA GLU A 95 11.30 -1.23 17.71
C GLU A 95 11.43 -2.73 17.48
N ASP A 96 11.49 -3.52 18.56
CA ASP A 96 11.62 -4.99 18.50
C ASP A 96 12.70 -5.47 17.51
N GLU A 97 13.90 -4.87 17.60
CA GLU A 97 15.06 -5.11 16.72
C GLU A 97 14.88 -4.77 15.23
N THR A 98 13.73 -4.19 14.88
CA THR A 98 13.37 -3.76 13.53
C THR A 98 13.61 -2.27 13.38
N SER A 99 14.34 -1.87 12.34
CA SER A 99 14.48 -0.45 11.99
C SER A 99 13.20 0.05 11.36
N ILE A 100 12.66 1.16 11.85
CA ILE A 100 11.42 1.78 11.37
C ILE A 100 11.74 3.19 10.87
N LEU A 101 11.22 3.50 9.70
CA LEU A 101 11.20 4.83 9.10
C LEU A 101 9.75 5.32 9.08
N GLU A 102 9.44 6.32 9.91
CA GLU A 102 8.13 6.95 9.92
C GLU A 102 8.07 7.99 8.81
N ILE A 103 7.15 7.81 7.87
CA ILE A 103 7.02 8.67 6.69
C ILE A 103 5.90 9.69 6.88
N GLY A 104 6.13 10.91 6.39
CA GLY A 104 5.17 12.00 6.48
C GLY A 104 4.28 12.15 5.23
N PRO A 105 3.33 13.10 5.24
CA PRO A 105 2.46 13.42 4.11
C PRO A 105 3.21 13.67 2.80
N GLY A 106 4.38 14.31 2.88
CA GLY A 106 5.21 14.63 1.72
C GLY A 106 5.66 13.38 0.95
N PHE A 107 5.84 12.24 1.61
CA PHE A 107 6.23 10.99 0.97
C PHE A 107 5.14 10.44 0.04
N TYR A 108 3.87 10.58 0.43
CA TYR A 108 2.74 10.08 -0.36
C TYR A 108 2.50 10.87 -1.64
N MET A 109 2.92 12.14 -1.66
CA MET A 109 2.86 13.00 -2.85
C MET A 109 3.88 12.63 -3.93
N LEU A 110 4.83 11.76 -3.61
CA LEU A 110 5.89 11.37 -4.52
C LEU A 110 5.47 10.23 -5.43
N GLY A 111 6.06 10.22 -6.62
CA GLY A 111 6.00 9.07 -7.50
C GLY A 111 6.81 7.89 -6.96
N GLY A 112 6.43 6.65 -7.31
CA GLY A 112 7.10 5.43 -6.83
C GLY A 112 8.63 5.41 -7.01
N GLN A 113 9.15 5.98 -8.11
CA GLN A 113 10.60 6.13 -8.30
C GLN A 113 11.25 7.03 -7.26
N ASP A 114 10.66 8.17 -6.96
CA ASP A 114 11.22 9.12 -5.99
C ASP A 114 11.11 8.58 -4.57
N LYS A 115 9.99 7.90 -4.25
CA LYS A 115 9.86 7.13 -3.00
C LYS A 115 11.03 6.16 -2.85
N ASN A 116 11.32 5.36 -3.89
CA ASN A 116 12.43 4.40 -3.90
C ASN A 116 13.81 5.08 -3.76
N ARG A 117 14.03 6.23 -4.42
CA ARG A 117 15.28 7.00 -4.29
C ARG A 117 15.50 7.53 -2.87
N ILE A 118 14.45 8.01 -2.22
CA ILE A 118 14.52 8.49 -0.84
C ILE A 118 14.89 7.38 0.12
N VAL A 119 14.18 6.25 0.10
CA VAL A 119 14.50 5.13 1.00
C VAL A 119 15.88 4.54 0.71
N ARG A 120 16.32 4.54 -0.56
CA ARG A 120 17.69 4.17 -0.94
C ARG A 120 18.74 5.16 -0.43
N MET A 121 18.41 6.45 -0.37
CA MET A 121 19.28 7.46 0.24
C MET A 121 19.37 7.27 1.76
N VAL A 122 18.25 6.95 2.43
CA VAL A 122 18.23 6.59 3.86
C VAL A 122 19.13 5.37 4.10
N ASP A 123 18.96 4.31 3.31
CA ASP A 123 19.80 3.11 3.42
C ASP A 123 21.28 3.39 3.14
N TYR A 124 21.59 4.24 2.17
CA TYR A 124 22.96 4.66 1.87
C TYR A 124 23.63 5.37 3.07
N VAL A 125 22.89 6.22 3.78
CA VAL A 125 23.41 6.99 4.92
C VAL A 125 23.57 6.12 6.16
N TYR A 126 22.61 5.23 6.42
CA TYR A 126 22.56 4.47 7.68
C TYR A 126 23.04 3.02 7.55
N GLY A 127 23.25 2.51 6.32
CA GLY A 127 23.75 1.16 6.05
C GLY A 127 22.84 0.04 6.54
N ILE A 128 21.52 0.28 6.64
CA ILE A 128 20.58 -0.60 7.33
C ILE A 128 20.53 -1.98 6.67
N THR A 129 20.34 -2.03 5.35
CA THR A 129 20.21 -3.29 4.61
C THR A 129 21.53 -4.07 4.53
N THR A 130 22.67 -3.38 4.64
CA THR A 130 24.01 -4.00 4.63
C THR A 130 24.48 -4.46 6.01
N SER A 131 23.85 -3.99 7.09
CA SER A 131 24.28 -4.30 8.45
C SER A 131 24.02 -5.75 8.88
N LYS A 132 23.09 -6.45 8.20
CA LYS A 132 22.67 -7.83 8.47
C LYS A 132 22.39 -8.56 7.15
N GLU A 133 22.49 -9.90 7.13
CA GLU A 133 22.31 -10.72 5.92
C GLU A 133 20.95 -10.50 5.22
N ASN A 134 19.89 -10.29 6.02
CA ASN A 134 18.55 -9.93 5.56
C ASN A 134 18.14 -8.56 6.10
N GLY A 135 19.07 -7.59 6.08
CA GLY A 135 18.80 -6.24 6.57
C GLY A 135 17.63 -5.59 5.83
N MET A 136 16.73 -5.00 6.61
CA MET A 136 15.54 -4.32 6.12
C MET A 136 15.10 -3.24 7.11
N PHE A 137 14.26 -2.31 6.64
CA PHE A 137 13.49 -1.44 7.51
C PHE A 137 12.04 -1.34 7.03
N MET A 138 11.15 -1.14 7.99
CA MET A 138 9.73 -0.94 7.76
C MET A 138 9.45 0.55 7.54
N LEU A 139 8.49 0.85 6.68
CA LEU A 139 7.93 2.19 6.53
C LEU A 139 6.60 2.21 7.26
N HIS A 140 6.45 3.14 8.20
CA HIS A 140 5.22 3.34 8.97
C HIS A 140 4.60 4.69 8.64
N ASP A 141 3.28 4.74 8.56
CA ASP A 141 2.55 5.99 8.45
C ASP A 141 2.64 6.79 9.76
N TRP A 142 2.88 8.09 9.66
CA TRP A 142 3.00 8.98 10.82
C TRP A 142 1.68 9.22 11.57
N GLU A 143 0.53 9.10 10.90
CA GLU A 143 -0.79 9.41 11.47
C GLU A 143 -1.41 8.16 12.09
N THR A 144 -1.41 7.03 11.38
CA THR A 144 -2.01 5.78 11.85
C THR A 144 -1.03 4.87 12.59
N GLY A 145 0.27 5.01 12.34
CA GLY A 145 1.30 4.10 12.84
C GLY A 145 1.38 2.77 12.08
N ASP A 146 0.53 2.56 11.07
CA ASP A 146 0.46 1.31 10.32
C ASP A 146 1.68 1.12 9.41
N ALA A 147 2.08 -0.14 9.22
CA ALA A 147 3.09 -0.49 8.25
C ALA A 147 2.54 -0.31 6.82
N VAL A 148 3.15 0.59 6.05
CA VAL A 148 2.75 0.93 4.67
C VAL A 148 3.74 0.42 3.63
N GLY A 149 4.89 -0.10 4.07
CA GLY A 149 5.86 -0.69 3.18
C GLY A 149 7.08 -1.25 3.90
N SER A 150 8.00 -1.80 3.12
CA SER A 150 9.30 -2.26 3.58
C SER A 150 10.36 -2.00 2.53
N TYR A 151 11.59 -1.75 2.96
CA TYR A 151 12.73 -1.61 2.08
C TYR A 151 13.79 -2.67 2.40
N THR A 152 14.29 -3.31 1.34
CA THR A 152 15.36 -4.29 1.40
C THR A 152 16.43 -3.96 0.36
N ARG A 153 17.51 -4.75 0.30
CA ARG A 153 18.51 -4.65 -0.78
C ARG A 153 17.93 -4.78 -2.20
N TYR A 154 16.71 -5.31 -2.33
CA TYR A 154 15.99 -5.48 -3.60
C TYR A 154 15.10 -4.29 -3.96
N GLY A 155 14.99 -3.29 -3.07
CA GLY A 155 14.20 -2.08 -3.26
C GLY A 155 12.98 -1.99 -2.34
N LEU A 156 12.21 -0.93 -2.57
CA LEU A 156 10.97 -0.61 -1.85
C LEU A 156 9.82 -1.52 -2.28
N GLN A 157 9.07 -2.05 -1.32
CA GLN A 157 7.80 -2.75 -1.51
C GLN A 157 6.72 -2.02 -0.70
N MET A 158 5.70 -1.49 -1.36
CA MET A 158 4.53 -0.85 -0.73
C MET A 158 3.41 -1.87 -0.51
N GLN A 159 2.57 -1.66 0.51
CA GLN A 159 1.41 -2.52 0.82
C GLN A 159 0.13 -2.05 0.12
#